data_AF-A0A7Z9C2M4-F1
#
_entry.id   AF-A0A7Z9C2M4-F1
#
_cell.length_a   1.000
_cell.length_b   1.000
_cell.length_c   1.000
_cell.angle_alpha   90.00
_cell.angle_beta   90.00
_cell.angle_gamma   90.00
#
_symmetry.space_group_name_H-M   'P 1'
#
loop_
_entity.id
_entity.type
_entity.pdbx_description
1 polymer ?
#
loop_
_entity_poly.entity_id
_entity_poly.type
_entity_poly.pdbx_seq_one_letter_code
_entity_poly.pdbx_strand_id
1 'polypeptide(L)' 'MESKRKLPTVSVEWLENAAADLEVSANASRETWAVLGLSHRYSENIGRAHAMRHAARLKLEYDRRLFLRSIGLKV' A
#
# COMPACT_ATOMS: atom_id res chain seq x y z
N MET A 1 3.51 26.48 16.71
CA MET A 1 2.92 26.20 15.38
C MET A 1 2.93 24.70 15.17
N GLU A 2 1.83 24.02 15.51
CA GLU A 2 1.63 22.63 15.10
C GLU A 2 1.51 22.61 13.59
N SER A 3 2.54 22.09 12.91
CA SER A 3 2.47 21.78 11.51
C SER A 3 1.35 20.77 11.34
N LYS A 4 0.17 21.23 10.91
CA LYS A 4 -0.91 20.38 10.42
C LYS A 4 -0.31 19.59 9.26
N ARG A 5 0.33 18.45 9.57
CA ARG A 5 0.70 17.43 8.58
C ARG A 5 -0.60 17.14 7.86
N LYS A 6 -0.78 17.71 6.67
CA LYS A 6 -1.90 17.38 5.80
C LYS A 6 -1.80 15.86 5.67
N LEU A 7 -2.73 15.16 6.33
CA LEU A 7 -2.84 13.72 6.15
C LEU A 7 -2.89 13.51 4.64
N PRO A 8 -2.04 12.63 4.07
CA PRO A 8 -2.05 12.39 2.65
C PRO A 8 -3.50 12.08 2.26
N THR A 9 -4.04 12.84 1.30
CA THR A 9 -5.37 12.54 0.79
C THR A 9 -5.32 11.11 0.26
N VAL A 10 -6.14 10.23 0.83
CA VAL A 10 -6.24 8.83 0.37
C VAL A 10 -7.14 8.80 -0.85
N SER A 11 -6.68 9.46 -1.91
CA SER A 11 -7.37 9.50 -3.19
C SER A 11 -7.23 8.15 -3.90
N VAL A 12 -8.15 7.90 -4.83
CA VAL A 12 -8.11 6.71 -5.69
C VAL A 12 -6.77 6.66 -6.44
N GLU A 13 -6.39 7.78 -7.05
CA GLU A 13 -5.13 7.93 -7.78
C GLU A 13 -3.91 7.65 -6.89
N TRP A 14 -3.88 8.19 -5.66
CA TRP A 14 -2.78 7.92 -4.74
C TRP A 14 -2.66 6.43 -4.41
N LEU A 15 -3.79 5.75 -4.19
CA LEU A 15 -3.82 4.33 -3.88
C LEU A 15 -3.40 3.45 -5.07
N GLU A 16 -3.83 3.80 -6.27
CA GLU A 16 -3.47 3.07 -7.49
C GLU A 16 -1.98 3.23 -7.80
N ASN A 17 -1.45 4.45 -7.70
CA ASN A 17 -0.03 4.72 -7.89
C ASN A 17 0.82 4.03 -6.81
N ALA A 18 0.43 4.13 -5.53
CA ALA A 18 1.14 3.45 -4.45
C ALA A 18 1.12 1.92 -4.60
N ALA A 19 0.02 1.34 -5.09
CA ALA A 19 -0.06 -0.08 -5.38
C ALA A 19 0.87 -0.48 -6.54
N ALA A 20 0.89 0.29 -7.62
CA ALA A 20 1.77 0.05 -8.76
C ALA A 20 3.25 0.13 -8.37
N ASP A 21 3.65 1.18 -7.63
CA ASP A 21 5.01 1.34 -7.14
C ASP A 21 5.44 0.18 -6.25
N LEU A 22 4.53 -0.29 -5.40
CA LEU A 22 4.78 -1.43 -4.51
C LEU A 22 4.95 -2.74 -5.29
N GLU A 23 4.13 -2.97 -6.32
CA GLU A 23 4.24 -4.14 -7.21
C GLU A 23 5.57 -4.14 -7.98
N VAL A 24 5.96 -2.98 -8.54
CA VAL A 24 7.23 -2.82 -9.27
C VAL A 24 8.41 -3.05 -8.33
N SER A 25 8.40 -2.43 -7.15
CA SER A 25 9.46 -2.58 -6.15
C SER A 25 9.59 -4.03 -5.66
N ALA A 26 8.46 -4.69 -5.40
CA ALA A 26 8.44 -6.08 -4.98
C ALA A 26 8.98 -7.00 -6.08
N ASN A 27 8.62 -6.76 -7.34
CA ASN A 27 9.12 -7.54 -8.47
C ASN A 27 10.63 -7.35 -8.69
N ALA A 28 11.12 -6.10 -8.59
CA ALA A 28 12.55 -5.81 -8.68
C ALA A 28 13.36 -6.45 -7.54
N SER A 29 12.78 -6.56 -6.34
CA SER A 29 13.45 -7.12 -5.17
C SER A 29 13.31 -8.64 -5.04
N ARG A 30 12.53 -9.29 -5.93
CA ARG A 30 12.13 -10.68 -5.82
C ARG A 30 13.32 -11.64 -5.77
N GLU A 31 14.26 -11.49 -6.69
CA GLU A 31 15.45 -12.35 -6.76
C GLU A 31 16.34 -12.18 -5.52
N THR A 32 16.57 -10.94 -5.10
CA THR A 32 17.32 -10.61 -3.88
C THR A 32 16.68 -11.25 -2.64
N TRP A 33 15.35 -11.14 -2.50
CA TRP A 33 14.65 -11.76 -1.38
C TRP A 33 14.68 -13.29 -1.44
N ALA A 34 14.65 -13.88 -2.63
CA ALA A 34 14.77 -15.33 -2.78
C ALA A 34 16.14 -15.83 -2.30
N VAL A 35 17.23 -15.14 -2.67
CA VAL A 35 18.60 -15.46 -2.22
C VAL A 35 18.73 -15.31 -0.70
N LEU A 36 18.09 -14.30 -0.12
CA LEU A 36 18.14 -14.04 1.32
C LEU A 36 17.17 -14.91 2.15
N GLY A 37 16.41 -15.82 1.54
CA GLY A 37 15.38 -16.60 2.24
C GLY A 37 14.18 -15.76 2.73
N LEU A 38 14.00 -14.56 2.17
CA LEU A 38 12.96 -13.58 2.51
C LEU A 38 11.81 -13.56 1.50
N SER A 39 11.59 -14.64 0.75
CA SER A 39 10.56 -14.73 -0.30
C SER A 39 9.15 -14.37 0.19
N HIS A 40 8.83 -14.56 1.47
CA HIS A 40 7.55 -14.14 2.06
C HIS A 40 7.28 -12.65 1.90
N ARG A 41 8.33 -11.80 1.88
CA ARG A 41 8.19 -10.35 1.66
C ARG A 41 7.58 -10.02 0.31
N TYR A 42 7.81 -10.84 -0.71
CA TYR A 42 7.17 -10.65 -2.00
C TYR A 42 5.64 -10.78 -1.85
N SER A 43 5.18 -11.88 -1.29
CA SER A 43 3.76 -12.13 -1.04
C SER A 43 3.11 -11.05 -0.18
N GLU A 44 3.80 -10.58 0.86
CA GLU A 44 3.32 -9.49 1.73
C GLU A 44 3.15 -8.18 0.97
N ASN A 45 4.11 -7.79 0.14
CA ASN A 45 4.05 -6.54 -0.62
C ASN A 45 2.98 -6.61 -1.73
N ILE A 46 2.85 -7.75 -2.42
CA ILE A 46 1.77 -7.96 -3.38
C ILE A 46 0.40 -7.93 -2.69
N GLY A 47 0.27 -8.54 -1.51
CA GLY A 47 -0.97 -8.50 -0.72
C GLY A 47 -1.36 -7.07 -0.31
N ARG A 48 -0.37 -6.25 0.08
CA ARG A 48 -0.57 -4.82 0.39
C ARG A 48 -1.00 -4.02 -0.84
N ALA A 49 -0.38 -4.24 -2.00
CA ALA A 49 -0.75 -3.56 -3.24
C ALA A 49 -2.20 -3.91 -3.64
N HIS A 50 -2.57 -5.18 -3.56
CA HIS A 50 -3.95 -5.61 -3.80
C HIS A 50 -4.94 -4.94 -2.84
N ALA A 51 -4.58 -4.82 -1.56
CA ALA A 51 -5.42 -4.15 -0.58
C ALA A 51 -5.55 -2.64 -0.85
N MET A 52 -4.49 -1.97 -1.32
CA MET A 52 -4.57 -0.57 -1.76
C MET A 52 -5.51 -0.40 -2.96
N ARG A 53 -5.44 -1.29 -3.97
CA ARG A 53 -6.38 -1.31 -5.10
C ARG A 53 -7.82 -1.59 -4.65
N HIS A 54 -8.02 -2.45 -3.65
CA HIS A 54 -9.33 -2.69 -3.06
C HIS A 54 -9.86 -1.43 -2.37
N ALA A 55 -9.02 -0.74 -1.59
CA ALA A 55 -9.38 0.54 -0.98
C ALA A 55 -9.75 1.58 -2.04
N ALA A 56 -9.07 1.61 -3.19
CA ALA A 56 -9.35 2.56 -4.26
C ALA A 56 -10.79 2.45 -4.81
N ARG A 57 -11.40 1.26 -4.71
CA ARG A 57 -12.79 1.00 -5.11
C ARG A 57 -13.84 1.50 -4.12
N LEU A 58 -13.46 1.83 -2.89
CA LEU A 58 -14.38 2.38 -1.91
C LEU A 58 -14.72 3.82 -2.28
N LYS A 59 -15.99 4.21 -2.15
CA LYS A 59 -16.47 5.52 -2.61
C LYS A 59 -16.02 6.66 -1.70
N LEU A 60 -16.03 6.45 -0.39
CA LEU A 60 -15.72 7.46 0.60
C LEU A 60 -14.27 7.34 1.05
N GLU A 61 -13.55 8.47 1.12
CA GLU A 61 -12.19 8.52 1.63
C GLU A 61 -12.07 8.03 3.08
N TYR A 62 -13.13 8.24 3.88
CA TYR A 62 -13.24 7.69 5.23
C TYR A 62 -13.13 6.16 5.23
N ASP A 63 -13.89 5.48 4.37
CA ASP A 63 -13.89 4.02 4.26
C ASP A 63 -12.53 3.51 3.79
N ARG A 64 -11.87 4.22 2.87
CA ARG A 64 -10.50 3.91 2.43
C ARG A 64 -9.52 3.90 3.59
N ARG A 65 -9.51 4.97 4.38
CA ARG A 65 -8.65 5.07 5.57
C ARG A 65 -8.96 3.99 6.60
N LEU A 66 -10.24 3.75 6.87
CA LEU A 66 -10.66 2.74 7.83
C LEU A 66 -10.20 1.34 7.42
N PHE A 67 -10.40 1.00 6.14
CA PHE A 67 -9.97 -0.28 5.58
C PHE A 67 -8.44 -0.44 5.62
N LEU A 68 -7.69 0.58 5.21
CA LEU A 68 -6.22 0.51 5.22
C LEU A 68 -5.67 0.37 6.65
N ARG A 69 -6.31 1.02 7.64
CA ARG A 69 -5.95 0.85 9.05
C ARG A 69 -6.26 -0.55 9.59
N SER A 70 -7.39 -1.15 9.19
CA SER A 70 -7.76 -2.49 9.68
C SER A 70 -6.79 -3.57 9.21
N ILE A 71 -6.13 -3.37 8.06
CA ILE A 71 -5.09 -4.27 7.54
C ILE A 71 -3.67 -3.87 7.98
N GLY A 72 -3.54 -2.90 8.89
CA GLY A 72 -2.26 -2.48 9.48
C GLY A 72 -1.44 -1.52 8.62
N LEU A 73 -1.99 -0.96 7.53
CA LEU A 73 -1.33 0.09 6.77
C LEU A 73 -1.56 1.44 7.45
N LYS A 74 -0.46 2.12 7.80
CA LYS A 74 -0.50 3.47 8.37
C LYS A 74 -0.70 4.48 7.24
N VAL A 75 -1.94 4.97 7.11
CA VAL A 75 -2.36 6.12 6.28
C VAL A 75 -2.88 7.27 7.13
#